data_AF-A0A7S2WDZ2-F1
#
_entry.id   AF-A0A7S2WDZ2-F1
#
_cell.length_a   1.000
_cell.length_b   1.000
_cell.length_c   1.000
_cell.angle_alpha   90.00
_cell.angle_beta   90.00
_cell.angle_gamma   90.00
#
_symmetry.space_group_name_H-M   'P 1'
#
loop_
_entity.id
_entity.type
_entity.pdbx_description
1 polymer ?
#
loop_
_entity_poly.entity_id
_entity_poly.type
_entity_poly.pdbx_seq_one_letter_code
_entity_poly.pdbx_strand_id
1 'polypeptide(L)'
;FQIRWAGAKGVVVVVDNDDSELKGQKMLVRPSMLKFRMGTIQDWTLGVVSHSRWLQPHLNREIITLLTSVRDDKYIPEGHIYRLQEEELKIAYRLFTDQDMAMRELDGELNQFTKDTLKLMKDVGVPLVENPFFEGLLRAHY
;
A
#
# COMPACT_ATOMS: atom_id res chain seq x y z
N PHE A 1 11.87 -0.51 -9.62
CA PHE A 1 10.87 -1.29 -10.39
C PHE A 1 11.00 -2.78 -10.11
N GLN A 2 9.88 -3.50 -10.01
CA GLN A 2 9.88 -4.97 -10.04
C GLN A 2 9.76 -5.43 -11.49
N ILE A 3 10.68 -6.28 -11.95
CA ILE A 3 10.82 -6.62 -13.37
C ILE A 3 10.84 -8.13 -13.64
N ARG A 4 10.55 -8.47 -14.90
CA ARG A 4 10.88 -9.74 -15.55
C ARG A 4 11.58 -9.43 -16.86
N TRP A 5 12.75 -10.03 -17.10
CA TRP A 5 13.53 -9.77 -18.31
C TRP A 5 14.45 -10.93 -18.63
N ALA A 6 14.32 -11.54 -19.81
CA ALA A 6 15.23 -12.59 -20.30
C ALA A 6 15.57 -13.69 -19.25
N GLY A 7 14.55 -14.18 -18.52
CA GLY A 7 14.73 -15.19 -17.47
C GLY A 7 15.18 -14.65 -16.11
N ALA A 8 15.49 -13.36 -16.01
CA ALA A 8 15.72 -12.66 -14.76
C ALA A 8 14.40 -12.21 -14.11
N LYS A 9 14.32 -12.33 -12.78
CA LYS A 9 13.22 -11.81 -11.95
C LYS A 9 13.80 -11.14 -10.71
N GLY A 10 13.38 -9.91 -10.43
CA GLY A 10 13.79 -9.20 -9.23
C GLY A 10 13.39 -7.73 -9.24
N VAL A 11 14.15 -6.94 -8.50
CA VAL A 11 13.99 -5.49 -8.40
C VAL A 11 15.20 -4.82 -9.03
N VAL A 12 14.96 -3.77 -9.83
CA VAL A 12 15.99 -2.87 -10.34
C VAL A 12 15.75 -1.47 -9.81
N VAL A 13 16.84 -0.75 -9.57
CA VAL A 13 16.85 0.63 -9.09
C VAL A 13 17.53 1.47 -10.16
N VAL A 14 17.04 2.70 -10.34
CA VAL A 14 17.69 3.68 -11.22
C VAL A 14 18.84 4.29 -10.43
N VAL A 15 20.04 4.27 -11.00
CA VAL A 15 21.25 4.84 -10.42
C VAL A 15 21.72 6.01 -11.27
N ASP A 16 22.58 6.84 -10.69
CA ASP A 16 23.17 7.97 -11.40
C ASP A 16 24.14 7.49 -12.49
N ASN A 17 24.41 8.36 -13.47
CA ASN A 17 25.23 8.02 -14.65
C ASN A 17 26.71 7.74 -14.32
N ASP A 18 27.16 8.13 -13.14
CA ASP A 18 28.52 7.91 -12.65
C ASP A 18 28.69 6.61 -11.85
N ASP A 19 27.61 5.85 -11.65
CA ASP A 19 27.63 4.56 -10.97
C ASP A 19 28.71 3.65 -11.58
N SER A 20 29.66 3.25 -10.72
CA SER A 20 30.84 2.50 -11.15
C SER A 20 30.53 1.08 -11.63
N GLU A 21 29.41 0.49 -11.19
CA GLU A 21 29.02 -0.88 -11.53
C GLU A 21 28.22 -0.94 -12.84
N LEU A 22 27.53 0.15 -13.21
CA LEU A 22 26.70 0.23 -14.42
C LEU A 22 27.41 0.87 -15.63
N LYS A 23 28.68 1.30 -15.51
CA LYS A 23 29.40 2.01 -16.58
C LYS A 23 29.36 1.27 -17.92
N GLY A 24 28.74 1.92 -18.91
CA GLY A 24 28.63 1.41 -20.29
C GLY A 24 27.52 0.39 -20.51
N GLN A 25 26.70 0.08 -19.50
CA GLN A 25 25.58 -0.85 -19.60
C GLN A 25 24.24 -0.13 -19.35
N LYS A 26 23.17 -0.57 -20.02
CA LYS A 26 21.82 -0.02 -19.82
C LYS A 26 21.13 -0.59 -18.57
N MET A 27 21.51 -1.80 -18.17
CA MET A 27 20.93 -2.51 -17.04
C MET A 27 21.87 -3.63 -16.60
N LEU A 28 22.09 -3.75 -15.30
CA LEU A 28 22.86 -4.82 -14.69
C LEU A 28 21.93 -5.79 -13.95
N VAL A 29 22.17 -7.10 -14.09
CA VAL A 29 21.40 -8.15 -13.44
C VAL A 29 22.34 -9.05 -12.63
N ARG A 30 21.98 -9.32 -11.37
CA ARG A 30 22.76 -10.20 -10.50
C ARG A 30 22.49 -11.67 -10.80
N PRO A 31 23.46 -12.59 -10.61
CA PRO A 31 23.25 -14.02 -10.82
C PRO A 31 22.03 -14.61 -10.08
N SER A 32 21.75 -14.11 -8.87
CA SER A 32 20.58 -14.55 -8.07
C SER A 32 19.22 -14.21 -8.69
N MET A 33 19.18 -13.26 -9.64
CA MET A 33 17.96 -12.88 -10.35
C MET A 33 17.64 -13.85 -11.48
N LEU A 34 18.61 -14.57 -12.02
CA LEU A 34 18.44 -15.53 -13.12
C LEU A 34 17.72 -16.78 -12.62
N LYS A 35 16.56 -17.07 -13.19
CA LYS A 35 15.75 -18.26 -12.82
C LYS A 35 15.97 -19.43 -13.77
N PHE A 36 16.41 -19.15 -14.99
CA PHE A 36 16.72 -20.13 -16.03
C PHE A 36 17.98 -19.72 -16.78
N ARG A 37 18.60 -20.67 -17.48
CA ARG A 37 19.77 -20.38 -18.32
C ARG A 37 19.33 -19.59 -19.55
N MET A 38 20.01 -18.49 -19.85
CA MET A 38 19.63 -17.59 -20.95
C MET A 38 19.71 -18.23 -22.36
N GLY A 39 20.41 -19.34 -22.52
CA GLY A 39 20.60 -20.01 -23.83
C GLY A 39 19.32 -20.57 -24.48
N THR A 40 18.20 -20.64 -23.75
CA THR A 40 16.91 -21.10 -24.27
C THR A 40 15.88 -19.99 -24.47
N ILE A 41 16.26 -18.73 -24.23
CA ILE A 41 15.32 -17.60 -24.12
C ILE A 41 15.37 -16.75 -25.39
N GLN A 42 14.24 -16.66 -26.08
CA GLN A 42 14.08 -15.83 -27.28
C GLN A 42 13.45 -14.46 -26.96
N ASP A 43 12.82 -14.32 -25.80
CA ASP A 43 12.15 -13.08 -25.39
C ASP A 43 13.06 -12.19 -24.54
N TRP A 44 13.39 -11.03 -25.10
CA TRP A 44 14.22 -9.98 -24.50
C TRP A 44 13.40 -8.78 -24.03
N THR A 45 12.07 -8.90 -24.04
CA THR A 45 11.17 -7.83 -23.62
C THR A 45 11.29 -7.57 -22.12
N LEU A 46 11.43 -6.30 -21.74
CA LEU A 46 11.42 -5.89 -20.34
C LEU A 46 9.96 -5.77 -19.86
N GLY A 47 9.53 -6.71 -19.04
CA GLY A 47 8.24 -6.64 -18.35
C GLY A 47 8.37 -5.91 -17.02
N VAL A 48 7.71 -4.75 -16.88
CA VAL A 48 7.58 -4.05 -15.61
C VAL A 48 6.31 -4.53 -14.91
N VAL A 49 6.45 -5.16 -13.75
CA VAL A 49 5.33 -5.72 -12.97
C VAL A 49 4.74 -4.65 -12.05
N SER A 50 5.61 -3.88 -11.40
CA SER A 50 5.21 -2.82 -10.48
C SER A 50 6.34 -1.79 -10.34
N HIS A 51 5.99 -0.60 -9.89
CA HIS A 51 6.94 0.45 -9.56
C HIS A 51 6.85 0.80 -8.07
N SER A 52 7.89 1.44 -7.55
CA SER A 52 7.90 1.90 -6.17
C SER A 52 6.84 2.97 -5.99
N ARG A 53 5.94 2.76 -5.03
CA ARG A 53 4.98 3.74 -4.55
C ARG A 53 5.10 3.83 -3.04
N TRP A 54 4.95 5.03 -2.50
CA TRP A 54 4.81 5.20 -1.06
C TRP A 54 3.44 4.66 -0.66
N LEU A 55 3.39 3.92 0.44
CA LEU A 55 2.17 3.45 1.08
C LEU A 55 2.26 3.82 2.55
N GLN A 56 1.14 4.22 3.12
CA GLN A 56 1.05 4.42 4.55
C GLN A 56 1.26 3.07 5.26
N PRO A 57 2.25 2.95 6.15
CA PRO A 57 2.50 1.72 6.85
C PRO A 57 1.48 1.54 7.98
N HIS A 58 0.84 0.36 8.03
CA HIS A 58 0.04 -0.06 9.18
C HIS A 58 0.71 -1.27 9.83
N LEU A 59 0.63 -1.35 11.16
CA LEU A 59 1.10 -2.51 11.90
C LEU A 59 0.06 -3.63 11.80
N ASN A 60 0.41 -4.71 11.10
CA ASN A 60 -0.42 -5.91 11.12
C ASN A 60 -0.26 -6.67 12.44
N ARG A 61 -1.25 -7.51 12.74
CA ARG A 61 -1.34 -8.26 13.99
C ARG A 61 -0.14 -9.16 14.23
N GLU A 62 0.42 -9.74 13.18
CA GLU A 62 1.59 -10.62 13.25
C GLU A 62 2.83 -9.86 13.72
N ILE A 63 3.07 -8.66 13.18
CA ILE A 63 4.18 -7.80 13.63
C ILE A 63 3.96 -7.35 15.07
N ILE A 64 2.74 -6.95 15.45
CA ILE A 64 2.41 -6.61 16.84
C ILE A 64 2.76 -7.76 17.77
N THR A 65 2.34 -8.98 17.41
CA THR A 65 2.62 -10.19 18.20
C THR A 65 4.12 -10.39 18.37
N LEU A 66 4.90 -10.28 17.29
CA LEU A 66 6.36 -10.40 17.33
C LEU A 66 6.97 -9.32 18.24
N LEU A 67 6.56 -8.06 18.08
CA LEU A 67 7.07 -6.95 18.89
C LEU A 67 6.75 -7.13 20.38
N THR A 68 5.57 -7.64 20.72
CA THR A 68 5.19 -7.94 22.11
C THR A 68 5.86 -9.19 22.69
N SER A 69 6.34 -10.10 21.84
CA SER A 69 7.01 -11.34 22.27
C SER A 69 8.46 -11.12 22.70
N VAL A 70 9.12 -10.09 22.16
CA VAL A 70 10.49 -9.72 22.52
C VAL A 70 10.42 -8.90 23.81
N ARG A 71 10.64 -9.55 24.95
CA ARG A 71 10.78 -8.88 26.25
C ARG A 71 12.24 -8.50 26.46
N ASP A 72 12.55 -7.22 26.33
CA ASP A 72 13.80 -6.62 26.79
C ASP A 72 13.44 -5.63 27.91
N ASP A 73 14.18 -5.66 29.03
CA ASP A 73 13.95 -4.82 30.21
C ASP A 73 13.98 -3.30 29.91
N LYS A 74 14.45 -2.92 28.72
CA LYS A 74 14.51 -1.51 28.26
C LYS A 74 13.40 -1.10 27.29
N TYR A 75 12.60 -2.04 26.78
CA TYR A 75 11.58 -1.75 25.78
C TYR A 75 10.28 -2.46 26.14
N ILE A 76 9.29 -1.67 26.58
CA ILE A 76 7.92 -2.12 26.77
C ILE A 76 7.11 -1.56 25.59
N PRO A 77 6.94 -2.32 24.49
CA PRO A 77 6.19 -1.86 23.32
C PRO A 77 4.72 -1.59 23.62
N GLU A 78 4.18 -2.13 24.72
CA GLU A 78 2.75 -2.13 25.04
C GLU A 78 2.18 -0.71 25.01
N GLY A 79 2.76 0.26 25.71
CA GLY A 79 2.21 1.62 25.78
C GLY A 79 2.12 2.34 24.43
N HIS A 80 3.13 2.18 23.57
CA HIS A 80 3.14 2.79 22.24
C HIS A 80 2.20 2.08 21.28
N ILE A 81 2.15 0.74 21.31
CA ILE A 81 1.23 -0.04 20.48
C ILE A 81 -0.23 0.26 20.87
N TYR A 82 -0.54 0.33 22.16
CA TYR A 82 -1.88 0.69 22.63
C TYR A 82 -2.27 2.11 22.18
N ARG A 83 -1.34 3.07 22.22
CA ARG A 83 -1.62 4.42 21.73
C ARG A 83 -1.90 4.45 20.22
N LEU A 84 -1.13 3.70 19.43
CA LEU A 84 -1.36 3.56 17.98
C LEU A 84 -2.73 2.92 17.71
N GLN A 85 -3.10 1.88 18.46
CA GLN A 85 -4.43 1.26 18.36
C GLN A 85 -5.55 2.23 18.74
N GLU A 86 -5.36 3.05 19.78
CA GLU A 86 -6.33 4.06 20.19
C GLU A 86 -6.49 5.17 19.14
N GLU A 87 -5.38 5.61 18.52
CA GLU A 87 -5.39 6.58 17.42
C GLU A 87 -6.14 6.02 16.20
N GLU A 88 -5.89 4.77 15.80
CA GLU A 88 -6.62 4.09 14.73
C GLU A 88 -8.12 3.94 15.06
N LEU A 89 -8.45 3.57 16.30
CA LEU A 89 -9.85 3.47 16.73
C LEU A 89 -10.55 4.84 16.68
N LYS A 90 -9.86 5.92 17.02
CA LYS A 90 -10.38 7.29 16.90
C LYS A 90 -10.62 7.68 15.44
N ILE A 91 -9.73 7.29 14.53
CA ILE A 91 -9.90 7.53 13.08
C ILE A 91 -11.11 6.74 12.58
N ALA A 92 -11.19 5.44 12.88
CA ALA A 92 -12.34 4.61 12.52
C ALA A 92 -13.65 5.19 13.09
N TYR A 93 -13.67 5.58 14.36
CA TYR A 93 -14.83 6.20 14.97
C TYR A 93 -15.27 7.47 14.24
N ARG A 94 -14.31 8.35 13.88
CA ARG A 94 -14.62 9.57 13.10
C ARG A 94 -15.12 9.24 11.70
N LEU A 95 -14.56 8.26 11.02
CA LEU A 95 -15.06 7.78 9.72
C LEU A 95 -16.53 7.33 9.78
N PHE A 96 -16.94 6.68 10.87
CA PHE A 96 -18.32 6.21 11.03
C PHE A 96 -19.26 7.23 11.69
N THR A 97 -18.78 8.42 12.08
CA THR A 97 -19.62 9.44 12.76
C THR A 97 -19.62 10.80 12.05
N ASP A 98 -18.56 11.13 11.30
CA ASP A 98 -18.40 12.38 10.56
C ASP A 98 -18.49 12.11 9.05
N GLN A 99 -19.62 12.51 8.45
CA GLN A 99 -19.90 12.36 7.02
C GLN A 99 -18.90 13.10 6.12
N ASP A 100 -18.40 14.26 6.57
CA ASP A 100 -17.47 15.07 5.79
C ASP A 100 -16.05 14.49 5.78
N MET A 101 -15.66 13.82 6.86
CA MET A 101 -14.42 13.07 6.93
C MET A 101 -14.50 11.80 6.09
N ALA A 102 -15.58 11.02 6.23
CA ALA A 102 -15.83 9.80 5.47
C ALA A 102 -15.81 10.03 3.94
N MET A 103 -16.46 11.09 3.49
CA MET A 103 -16.49 11.45 2.06
C MET A 103 -15.13 11.90 1.52
N ARG A 104 -14.29 12.54 2.35
CA ARG A 104 -12.93 12.94 1.95
C ARG A 104 -12.01 11.74 1.80
N GLU A 105 -12.10 10.77 2.71
CA GLU A 105 -11.29 9.54 2.65
C GLU A 105 -11.69 8.68 1.44
N LEU A 106 -13.00 8.55 1.18
CA LEU A 106 -13.50 7.82 0.00
C LEU A 106 -13.22 8.51 -1.34
N ASP A 107 -12.84 9.80 -1.35
CA ASP A 107 -12.60 10.56 -2.58
C ASP A 107 -11.38 10.04 -3.37
N GLY A 108 -10.42 9.37 -2.74
CA GLY A 108 -9.26 8.82 -3.44
C GLY A 108 -9.55 7.60 -4.31
N GLU A 109 -10.52 6.77 -3.92
CA GLU A 109 -10.67 5.40 -4.43
C GLU A 109 -11.97 5.14 -5.20
N LEU A 110 -12.98 6.01 -5.05
CA LEU A 110 -14.24 5.85 -5.75
C LEU A 110 -14.15 6.29 -7.22
N ASN A 111 -14.91 5.61 -8.08
CA ASN A 111 -15.14 6.10 -9.44
C ASN A 111 -16.00 7.38 -9.41
N GLN A 112 -15.90 8.20 -10.47
CA GLN A 112 -16.59 9.49 -10.53
C GLN A 112 -18.12 9.37 -10.33
N PHE A 113 -18.72 8.33 -10.89
CA PHE A 113 -20.17 8.09 -10.78
C PHE A 113 -20.62 7.87 -9.32
N THR A 114 -19.89 7.05 -8.56
CA THR A 114 -20.19 6.80 -7.15
C THR A 114 -20.00 8.08 -6.32
N LYS A 115 -18.98 8.88 -6.61
CA LYS A 115 -18.78 10.18 -5.95
C LYS A 115 -19.94 11.14 -6.17
N ASP A 116 -20.39 11.27 -7.41
CA ASP A 116 -21.49 12.17 -7.78
C ASP A 116 -22.80 11.71 -7.13
N THR A 117 -23.02 10.40 -7.06
CA THR A 117 -24.18 9.80 -6.38
C THR A 117 -24.16 10.10 -4.88
N LEU A 118 -23.02 9.91 -4.20
CA LEU A 118 -22.91 10.17 -2.76
C LEU A 118 -23.05 11.66 -2.43
N LYS A 119 -22.52 12.55 -3.28
CA LYS A 119 -22.72 14.01 -3.16
C LYS A 119 -24.20 14.38 -3.30
N LEU A 120 -24.88 13.84 -4.30
CA LEU A 120 -26.31 14.07 -4.49
C LEU A 120 -27.13 13.59 -3.28
N MET A 121 -26.84 12.40 -2.76
CA MET A 121 -27.52 11.85 -1.57
C MET A 121 -27.33 12.77 -0.36
N LYS A 122 -26.12 13.31 -0.17
CA LYS A 122 -25.82 14.29 0.87
C LYS A 122 -26.59 15.61 0.67
N ASP A 123 -26.60 16.14 -0.55
CA ASP A 123 -27.26 17.41 -0.88
C ASP A 123 -28.78 17.35 -0.69
N VAL A 124 -29.38 16.17 -0.88
CA VAL A 124 -30.80 15.89 -0.64
C VAL A 124 -31.09 15.64 0.85
N GLY A 125 -30.08 15.62 1.71
CA GLY A 125 -30.22 15.45 3.16
C GLY A 125 -30.37 14.00 3.60
N VAL A 126 -29.99 13.03 2.76
CA VAL A 126 -29.98 11.61 3.16
C VAL A 126 -28.85 11.40 4.17
N PRO A 127 -29.14 10.86 5.38
CA PRO A 127 -28.10 10.55 6.35
C PRO A 127 -27.25 9.39 5.84
N LEU A 128 -26.05 9.70 5.33
CA LEU A 128 -25.15 8.71 4.73
C LEU A 128 -24.69 7.67 5.75
N VAL A 129 -24.41 8.06 6.99
CA VAL A 129 -23.94 7.14 8.06
C VAL A 129 -24.97 6.07 8.41
N GLU A 130 -26.26 6.37 8.28
CA GLU A 130 -27.36 5.41 8.52
C GLU A 130 -27.71 4.60 7.27
N ASN A 131 -27.09 4.94 6.12
CA ASN A 131 -27.35 4.28 4.86
C ASN A 131 -26.50 3.00 4.75
N PRO A 132 -27.11 1.81 4.63
CA PRO A 132 -26.38 0.54 4.57
C PRO A 132 -25.40 0.45 3.39
N PHE A 133 -25.69 1.15 2.29
CA PHE A 133 -24.80 1.20 1.13
C PHE A 133 -23.53 2.00 1.43
N PHE A 134 -23.65 3.14 2.10
CA PHE A 134 -22.51 3.96 2.48
C PHE A 134 -21.69 3.31 3.59
N GLU A 135 -22.35 2.70 4.58
CA GLU A 135 -21.67 1.88 5.59
C GLU A 135 -20.91 0.72 4.95
N GLY A 136 -21.51 0.05 3.97
CA GLY A 136 -20.87 -1.01 3.19
C GLY A 136 -19.65 -0.54 2.42
N LEU A 137 -19.71 0.67 1.83
CA LEU A 137 -18.55 1.28 1.15
C LEU A 137 -17.41 1.59 2.14
N LEU A 138 -17.73 2.12 3.32
CA LEU A 138 -16.72 2.39 4.35
C LEU A 138 -16.07 1.12 4.87
N ARG A 139 -16.85 0.06 5.15
CA ARG A 139 -16.34 -1.25 5.59
C ARG A 139 -15.54 -2.00 4.52
N ALA A 140 -15.77 -1.71 3.24
CA ALA A 140 -14.95 -2.26 2.17
C ALA A 140 -13.58 -1.58 2.10
N HIS A 141 -13.47 -0.36 2.63
CA HIS A 141 -12.25 0.43 2.61
C HIS A 141 -11.39 0.27 3.87
N TYR A 142 -12.02 0.06 5.03
CA TYR A 142 -11.39 -0.02 6.36
C TYR A 142 -11.71 -1.35 7.06
#